data_AF-S2TCK5-F1
#
_entry.id   AF-S2TCK5-F1
#
_cell.length_a   1.000
_cell.length_b   1.000
_cell.length_c   1.000
_cell.angle_alpha   90.00
_cell.angle_beta   90.00
_cell.angle_gamma   90.00
#
_symmetry.space_group_name_H-M   'P 1'
#
loop_
_entity.id
_entity.type
_entity.pdbx_description
1 polymer ?
#
loop_
_entity_poly.entity_id
_entity_poly.type
_entity_poly.pdbx_seq_one_letter_code
_entity_poly.pdbx_strand_id
1 'polypeptide(L)'
;MNHEKRQWREALGNKRFLIVIAGLWWIGGLLILNWLTHIPSMFLKLINQAPSLQTIVATVLHPANFLWPDFTYLLVALLYLVGLVVLVICVLIRTYRWRKAFQSINTGQKGTGRFARVAEVAAASIAIPLNDYPYVGKSGVPQLHIKKDQMDKYELKTVVQQYRGADQHHGVDLVDTSG
;
A
#
# COMPACT_ATOMS: atom_id res chain seq x y z
N MET A 1 3.72 23.61 2.83
CA MET A 1 2.47 23.21 3.52
C MET A 1 1.96 21.92 2.86
N ASN A 2 2.11 20.75 3.50
CA ASN A 2 1.87 19.43 2.89
C ASN A 2 1.26 18.45 3.93
N HIS A 3 0.22 18.88 4.65
CA HIS A 3 -0.32 18.16 5.81
C HIS A 3 -1.38 17.09 5.50
N GLU A 4 -1.95 17.07 4.30
CA GLU A 4 -3.11 16.21 4.00
C GLU A 4 -2.74 14.73 3.75
N LYS A 5 -1.59 14.43 3.14
CA LYS A 5 -1.25 13.04 2.76
C LYS A 5 -0.91 12.13 3.94
N ARG A 6 -0.59 12.70 5.11
CA ARG A 6 -0.17 11.94 6.30
C ARG A 6 -1.36 11.43 7.13
N GLN A 7 -2.43 12.21 7.21
CA GLN A 7 -3.62 11.87 8.02
C GLN A 7 -4.38 10.64 7.48
N TRP A 8 -4.56 10.54 6.16
CA TRP A 8 -5.25 9.38 5.56
C TRP A 8 -4.51 8.07 5.79
N ARG A 9 -3.18 8.10 5.86
CA ARG A 9 -2.37 6.89 6.10
C ARG A 9 -2.50 6.38 7.53
N GLU A 10 -2.52 7.30 8.50
CA GLU A 10 -2.72 6.97 9.91
C GLU A 10 -4.15 6.50 10.19
N ALA A 11 -5.15 7.12 9.54
CA ALA A 11 -6.55 6.72 9.64
C ALA A 11 -6.80 5.31 9.05
N LEU A 12 -6.27 5.03 7.86
CA LEU A 12 -6.47 3.75 7.16
C LEU A 12 -5.68 2.59 7.79
N GLY A 13 -4.53 2.88 8.42
CA GLY A 13 -3.71 1.89 9.14
C GLY A 13 -4.17 1.59 10.57
N ASN A 14 -5.19 2.31 11.08
CA ASN A 14 -5.68 2.14 12.44
C ASN A 14 -6.44 0.81 12.60
N LYS A 15 -6.11 0.03 13.64
CA LYS A 15 -6.78 -1.24 13.97
C LYS A 15 -8.30 -1.06 14.11
N ARG A 16 -8.76 0.05 14.68
CA ARG A 16 -10.20 0.35 14.84
C ARG A 16 -10.88 0.54 13.48
N PHE A 17 -10.22 1.24 12.56
CA PHE A 17 -10.73 1.48 11.22
C PHE A 17 -10.83 0.17 10.41
N LEU A 18 -9.82 -0.69 10.51
CA LEU A 18 -9.85 -2.02 9.88
C LEU A 18 -10.99 -2.90 10.41
N ILE A 19 -11.28 -2.85 11.72
CA ILE A 19 -12.40 -3.57 12.33
C ILE A 19 -13.74 -3.05 11.81
N VAL A 20 -13.91 -1.72 11.71
CA VAL A 20 -15.14 -1.11 11.18
C VAL A 20 -15.38 -1.55 9.73
N ILE A 21 -14.35 -1.52 8.89
CA ILE A 21 -14.47 -1.95 7.50
C ILE A 21 -14.74 -3.45 7.40
N ALA A 22 -14.06 -4.27 8.21
CA ALA A 22 -14.35 -5.71 8.27
C ALA A 22 -15.81 -5.97 8.64
N GLY A 23 -16.34 -5.25 9.64
CA GLY A 23 -17.74 -5.31 10.03
C GLY A 23 -18.68 -4.87 8.91
N LEU A 24 -18.35 -3.82 8.17
CA LEU A 24 -19.16 -3.36 7.04
C LEU A 24 -19.18 -4.38 5.89
N TRP A 25 -18.05 -5.02 5.58
CA TRP A 25 -18.00 -6.14 4.63
C TRP A 25 -18.80 -7.34 5.12
N TRP A 26 -18.78 -7.61 6.43
CA TRP A 26 -19.54 -8.69 7.04
C TRP A 26 -21.05 -8.45 6.90
N ILE A 27 -21.51 -7.27 7.31
CA ILE A 27 -22.92 -6.86 7.24
C ILE A 27 -23.38 -6.85 5.79
N GLY A 28 -22.64 -6.19 4.89
CA GLY A 28 -22.99 -6.14 3.47
C GLY A 28 -23.04 -7.53 2.83
N GLY A 29 -22.08 -8.40 3.16
CA GLY A 29 -22.06 -9.77 2.69
C GLY A 29 -23.23 -10.61 3.20
N LEU A 30 -23.62 -10.44 4.47
CA LEU A 30 -24.80 -11.11 5.04
C LEU A 30 -26.09 -10.63 4.39
N LEU A 31 -26.25 -9.33 4.15
CA LEU A 31 -27.44 -8.79 3.48
C LEU A 31 -27.60 -9.34 2.07
N ILE A 32 -26.49 -9.43 1.31
CA ILE A 32 -26.48 -10.04 -0.02
C ILE A 32 -26.81 -11.53 0.09
N LEU A 33 -26.17 -12.26 1.01
CA LEU A 33 -26.39 -13.69 1.17
C LEU A 33 -27.85 -14.00 1.54
N ASN A 34 -28.45 -13.21 2.43
CA ASN A 34 -29.86 -13.29 2.77
C ASN A 34 -30.72 -13.04 1.54
N TRP A 35 -30.46 -11.97 0.79
CA TRP A 35 -31.21 -11.65 -0.42
C TRP A 35 -31.14 -12.76 -1.49
N LEU A 36 -29.99 -13.41 -1.64
CA LEU A 36 -29.80 -14.53 -2.58
C LEU A 36 -30.74 -15.72 -2.27
N THR A 37 -31.10 -15.93 -1.00
CA THR A 37 -31.99 -17.05 -0.63
C THR A 37 -33.41 -16.89 -1.20
N HIS A 38 -33.84 -15.67 -1.46
CA HIS A 38 -35.15 -15.35 -2.01
C HIS A 38 -35.21 -15.42 -3.54
N ILE A 39 -34.08 -15.63 -4.24
CA ILE A 39 -34.05 -15.69 -5.70
C ILE A 39 -35.08 -16.70 -6.28
N PRO A 40 -35.18 -17.95 -5.77
CA PRO A 40 -36.13 -18.91 -6.31
C PRO A 40 -37.58 -18.44 -6.15
N SER A 41 -37.94 -17.89 -4.98
CA SER A 41 -39.30 -17.42 -4.71
C SER A 41 -39.64 -16.14 -5.48
N MET A 42 -38.68 -15.22 -5.65
CA MET A 42 -38.82 -14.05 -6.54
C MET A 42 -39.05 -14.50 -7.99
N PHE A 43 -38.23 -15.42 -8.49
CA PHE A 43 -38.32 -15.90 -9.87
C PHE A 43 -39.70 -16.53 -10.16
N LEU A 44 -40.20 -17.37 -9.26
CA LEU A 44 -41.54 -17.96 -9.38
C LEU A 44 -42.65 -16.90 -9.37
N LYS A 45 -42.55 -15.89 -8.50
CA LYS A 45 -43.52 -14.78 -8.44
C LYS A 45 -43.53 -13.97 -9.73
N LEU A 46 -42.36 -13.68 -10.29
CA LEU A 46 -42.25 -12.90 -11.53
C LEU A 46 -42.79 -13.64 -12.76
N ILE A 47 -42.65 -14.96 -12.82
CA ILE A 47 -43.22 -15.76 -13.93
C ILE A 47 -44.75 -15.85 -13.83
N ASN A 48 -45.28 -15.95 -12.61
CA ASN A 48 -46.71 -16.12 -12.38
C ASN A 48 -47.51 -14.81 -12.39
N GLN A 49 -46.85 -13.65 -12.41
CA GLN A 49 -47.49 -12.33 -12.42
C GLN A 49 -47.18 -11.58 -13.72
N ALA A 50 -48.11 -10.74 -14.18
CA ALA A 50 -47.85 -9.83 -15.29
C ALA A 50 -46.71 -8.86 -14.92
N PRO A 51 -45.56 -8.87 -15.62
CA PRO A 51 -44.42 -8.07 -15.21
C PRO A 51 -44.66 -6.59 -15.49
N SER A 52 -44.85 -5.81 -14.43
CA SER A 52 -44.74 -4.34 -14.46
C SER A 52 -43.44 -3.91 -13.77
N LEU A 53 -42.85 -2.77 -14.16
CA LEU A 53 -41.63 -2.26 -13.53
C LEU A 53 -41.79 -2.08 -12.02
N GLN A 54 -42.95 -1.61 -11.57
CA GLN A 54 -43.23 -1.43 -10.14
C GLN A 54 -43.28 -2.77 -9.41
N THR A 55 -43.91 -3.78 -10.00
CA THR A 55 -43.99 -5.14 -9.43
C THR A 55 -42.61 -5.78 -9.33
N ILE A 56 -41.77 -5.62 -10.36
CA ILE A 56 -40.39 -6.14 -10.36
C ILE A 56 -39.58 -5.50 -9.24
N VAL A 57 -39.59 -4.16 -9.15
CA VAL A 57 -38.84 -3.43 -8.12
C VAL A 57 -39.33 -3.80 -6.72
N ALA A 58 -40.64 -3.83 -6.50
CA ALA A 58 -41.22 -4.17 -5.20
C ALA A 58 -40.91 -5.61 -4.77
N THR A 59 -40.83 -6.54 -5.73
CA THR A 59 -40.54 -7.96 -5.44
C THR A 59 -39.05 -8.19 -5.19
N VAL A 60 -38.19 -7.57 -6.01
CA VAL A 60 -36.74 -7.78 -5.98
C VAL A 60 -36.07 -6.99 -4.84
N LEU A 61 -36.45 -5.73 -4.66
CA LEU A 61 -35.84 -4.82 -3.68
C LEU A 61 -36.65 -4.71 -2.39
N HIS A 62 -37.47 -5.72 -2.07
CA HIS A 62 -38.23 -5.72 -0.83
C HIS A 62 -37.27 -5.75 0.38
N PRO A 63 -37.35 -4.78 1.32
CA PRO A 63 -36.38 -4.68 2.43
C PRO A 63 -36.28 -5.96 3.28
N ALA A 64 -37.39 -6.68 3.43
CA ALA A 64 -37.42 -7.94 4.18
C ALA A 64 -36.49 -9.02 3.59
N ASN A 65 -36.28 -9.02 2.26
CA ASN A 65 -35.45 -10.01 1.57
C ASN A 65 -33.97 -9.89 1.98
N PHE A 66 -33.52 -8.70 2.37
CA PHE A 66 -32.15 -8.47 2.81
C PHE A 66 -31.95 -8.79 4.29
N LEU A 67 -32.97 -8.57 5.12
CA LEU A 67 -32.87 -8.76 6.56
C LEU A 67 -33.02 -10.22 6.98
N TRP A 68 -33.95 -10.94 6.35
CA TRP A 68 -34.32 -12.29 6.77
C TRP A 68 -34.08 -13.28 5.63
N PRO A 69 -33.33 -14.37 5.86
CA PRO A 69 -33.17 -15.41 4.85
C PRO A 69 -34.45 -16.25 4.67
N ASP A 70 -34.66 -16.77 3.48
CA ASP A 70 -35.71 -17.71 3.11
C ASP A 70 -35.14 -19.13 3.00
N PHE A 71 -35.62 -20.03 3.87
CA PHE A 71 -35.21 -21.44 3.87
C PHE A 71 -36.31 -22.38 3.40
N THR A 72 -37.23 -21.89 2.56
CA THR A 72 -38.31 -22.69 1.97
C THR A 72 -37.77 -23.95 1.27
N TYR A 73 -36.58 -23.89 0.67
CA TYR A 73 -35.94 -25.03 0.00
C TYR A 73 -34.70 -25.50 0.76
N LEU A 74 -34.60 -26.80 1.04
CA LEU A 74 -33.45 -27.40 1.73
C LEU A 74 -32.12 -27.11 1.01
N LEU A 75 -32.12 -27.17 -0.33
CA LEU A 75 -30.94 -26.85 -1.13
C LEU A 75 -30.46 -25.40 -0.89
N VAL A 76 -31.39 -24.46 -0.72
CA VAL A 76 -31.05 -23.05 -0.43
C VAL A 76 -30.42 -22.93 0.95
N ALA A 77 -30.92 -23.64 1.96
CA ALA A 77 -30.31 -23.67 3.29
C ALA A 77 -28.87 -24.25 3.26
N LEU A 78 -28.63 -25.30 2.48
CA LEU A 78 -27.28 -25.86 2.28
C LEU A 78 -26.35 -24.86 1.58
N LEU A 79 -26.81 -24.23 0.50
CA LEU A 79 -26.05 -23.21 -0.21
C LEU A 79 -25.78 -21.98 0.66
N TYR A 80 -26.70 -21.62 1.54
CA TYR A 80 -26.52 -20.55 2.51
C TYR A 80 -25.39 -20.87 3.49
N LEU A 81 -25.33 -22.10 4.01
CA LEU A 81 -24.25 -22.53 4.90
C LEU A 81 -22.89 -22.47 4.20
N VAL A 82 -22.81 -22.96 2.96
CA VAL A 82 -21.59 -22.87 2.13
C VAL A 82 -21.23 -21.40 1.89
N GLY A 83 -22.20 -20.57 1.52
CA GLY A 83 -22.02 -19.14 1.31
C GLY A 83 -21.53 -18.41 2.55
N LEU A 84 -21.98 -18.80 3.74
CA LEU A 84 -21.53 -18.24 5.02
C LEU A 84 -20.06 -18.58 5.28
N VAL A 85 -19.65 -19.83 5.04
CA VAL A 85 -18.23 -20.23 5.14
C VAL A 85 -17.36 -19.45 4.15
N VAL A 86 -17.80 -19.33 2.91
CA VAL A 86 -17.10 -18.53 1.88
C VAL A 86 -17.02 -17.07 2.30
N LEU A 87 -18.08 -16.51 2.89
CA LEU A 87 -18.09 -15.14 3.38
C LEU A 87 -17.06 -14.94 4.50
N VAL A 88 -16.98 -15.85 5.48
CA VAL A 88 -15.93 -15.84 6.53
C VAL A 88 -14.55 -15.77 5.89
N ILE A 89 -14.26 -16.70 4.97
CA ILE A 89 -12.95 -16.80 4.32
C ILE A 89 -12.64 -15.51 3.54
N CYS A 90 -13.60 -15.00 2.77
CA CYS A 90 -13.45 -13.77 1.99
C CYS A 90 -13.14 -12.56 2.87
N VAL A 91 -13.87 -12.38 3.98
CA VAL A 91 -13.63 -11.26 4.91
C VAL A 91 -12.27 -11.41 5.60
N LEU A 92 -11.87 -12.61 6.01
CA LEU A 92 -10.55 -12.86 6.58
C LEU A 92 -9.41 -12.58 5.59
N ILE A 93 -9.51 -13.08 4.35
CA ILE A 93 -8.50 -12.83 3.31
C ILE A 93 -8.41 -11.34 3.00
N ARG A 94 -9.55 -10.65 2.88
CA ARG A 94 -9.59 -9.24 2.50
C ARG A 94 -9.02 -8.34 3.60
N THR A 95 -9.38 -8.60 4.85
CA THR A 95 -8.82 -7.91 6.02
C THR A 95 -7.31 -8.17 6.17
N TYR A 96 -6.87 -9.41 5.95
CA TYR A 96 -5.45 -9.76 5.95
C TYR A 96 -4.67 -9.03 4.85
N ARG A 97 -5.18 -9.03 3.61
CA ARG A 97 -4.56 -8.33 2.48
C ARG A 97 -4.47 -6.82 2.74
N TRP A 98 -5.52 -6.21 3.29
CA TRP A 98 -5.49 -4.81 3.68
C TRP A 98 -4.44 -4.55 4.76
N ARG A 99 -4.40 -5.36 5.83
CA ARG A 99 -3.35 -5.25 6.85
C ARG A 99 -1.95 -5.35 6.24
N LYS A 100 -1.73 -6.30 5.34
CA LYS A 100 -0.44 -6.48 4.65
C LYS A 100 -0.10 -5.29 3.76
N ALA A 101 -1.07 -4.73 3.04
CA ALA A 101 -0.86 -3.54 2.20
C ALA A 101 -0.42 -2.33 3.04
N PHE A 102 -1.03 -2.10 4.21
CA PHE A 102 -0.61 -1.03 5.12
C PHE A 102 0.72 -1.33 5.81
N GLN A 103 1.00 -2.60 6.14
CA GLN A 103 2.34 -3.00 6.61
C GLN A 103 3.40 -2.71 5.55
N SER A 104 3.18 -3.07 4.27
CA SER A 104 4.12 -2.81 3.18
C SER A 104 4.27 -1.32 2.85
N ILE A 105 3.21 -0.53 3.01
CA ILE A 105 3.31 0.94 2.90
C ILE A 105 4.19 1.50 4.01
N ASN A 106 4.12 0.95 5.23
CA ASN A 106 5.00 1.33 6.34
C ASN A 106 6.43 0.78 6.20
N THR A 107 6.62 -0.38 5.55
CA THR A 107 7.96 -0.97 5.31
C THR A 107 8.66 -0.44 4.06
N GLY A 108 7.95 0.25 3.18
CA GLY A 108 8.46 0.77 1.90
C GLY A 108 8.85 2.26 1.89
N GLN A 109 8.71 3.01 2.99
CA GLN A 109 9.01 4.46 3.04
C GLN A 109 10.28 4.84 3.80
N LYS A 110 11.31 4.01 3.60
CA LYS A 110 12.63 3.93 4.24
C LYS A 110 12.64 2.67 5.09
N GLY A 111 13.50 1.73 4.71
CA GLY A 111 13.95 0.74 5.68
C GLY A 111 14.33 1.44 6.98
N THR A 112 14.29 0.72 8.08
CA THR A 112 14.71 1.15 9.42
C THR A 112 16.15 1.72 9.49
N GLY A 113 16.84 1.87 8.37
CA GLY A 113 18.07 2.64 8.24
C GLY A 113 17.81 4.13 8.45
N ARG A 114 18.43 4.67 9.51
CA ARG A 114 18.75 6.09 9.62
C ARG A 114 19.45 6.53 8.34
N PHE A 115 19.20 7.75 7.86
CA PHE A 115 20.07 8.35 6.87
C PHE A 115 21.50 8.34 7.42
N ALA A 116 22.42 7.65 6.75
CA ALA A 116 23.81 7.64 7.13
C ALA A 116 24.31 9.09 7.14
N ARG A 117 24.93 9.52 8.24
CA ARG A 117 25.58 10.85 8.26
C ARG A 117 26.73 10.82 7.26
N VAL A 118 27.09 11.97 6.70
CA VAL A 118 28.24 12.09 5.76
C VAL A 118 29.50 11.44 6.34
N ALA A 119 29.72 11.57 7.65
CA ALA A 119 30.82 10.90 8.36
C ALA A 119 30.75 9.36 8.36
N GLU A 120 29.55 8.78 8.42
CA GLU A 120 29.37 7.32 8.33
C GLU A 120 29.55 6.81 6.89
N VAL A 121 29.10 7.60 5.90
CA VAL A 121 29.33 7.30 4.49
C VAL A 121 30.84 7.38 4.17
N ALA A 122 31.53 8.40 4.69
CA ALA A 122 32.98 8.55 4.54
C ALA A 122 33.77 7.44 5.24
N ALA A 123 33.32 6.97 6.42
CA ALA A 123 33.96 5.86 7.13
C ALA A 123 33.72 4.50 6.46
N ALA A 124 32.56 4.31 5.82
CA ALA A 124 32.24 3.09 5.09
C ALA A 124 32.79 3.09 3.65
N SER A 125 33.13 4.25 3.10
CA SER A 125 33.78 4.36 1.78
C SER A 125 35.25 4.03 1.89
N ILE A 126 35.68 2.98 1.18
CA ILE A 126 37.10 2.65 1.07
C ILE A 126 37.74 3.65 0.12
N ALA A 127 38.71 4.44 0.59
CA ALA A 127 39.46 5.37 -0.25
C ALA A 127 40.38 4.57 -1.17
N ILE A 128 40.16 4.68 -2.49
CA ILE A 128 40.98 4.02 -3.50
C ILE A 128 41.99 5.05 -4.04
N PRO A 129 43.31 4.75 -4.02
CA PRO A 129 44.29 5.63 -4.62
C PRO A 129 44.06 5.72 -6.14
N LEU A 130 44.30 6.91 -6.71
CA LEU A 130 44.17 7.13 -8.14
C LEU A 130 45.38 6.53 -8.87
N ASN A 131 45.33 5.22 -9.12
CA ASN A 131 46.32 4.49 -9.90
C ASN A 131 45.62 3.58 -10.92
N ASP A 132 46.26 3.33 -12.06
CA ASP A 132 45.70 2.47 -13.14
C ASP A 132 45.79 0.97 -12.81
N TYR A 133 45.95 0.63 -11.52
CA TYR A 133 46.03 -0.75 -11.08
C TYR A 133 44.64 -1.27 -10.70
N PRO A 134 44.34 -2.55 -11.00
CA PRO A 134 43.07 -3.15 -10.63
C PRO A 134 42.91 -3.16 -9.10
N TYR A 135 41.76 -2.66 -8.63
CA TYR A 135 41.44 -2.62 -7.20
C TYR A 135 41.16 -4.03 -6.65
N VAL A 136 41.95 -4.46 -5.67
CA VAL A 136 41.79 -5.75 -4.99
C VAL A 136 41.19 -5.50 -3.60
N GLY A 137 39.86 -5.50 -3.50
CA GLY A 137 39.13 -5.26 -2.25
C GLY A 137 37.66 -5.71 -2.30
N LYS A 138 36.95 -5.61 -1.17
CA LYS A 138 35.53 -6.00 -1.09
C LYS A 138 34.66 -5.06 -1.93
N SER A 139 33.59 -5.60 -2.52
CA SER A 139 32.63 -4.83 -3.33
C SER A 139 31.99 -3.71 -2.50
N GLY A 140 31.97 -2.49 -3.04
CA GLY A 140 31.41 -1.28 -2.44
C GLY A 140 31.38 -0.14 -3.47
N VAL A 141 30.74 0.99 -3.12
CA VAL A 141 30.72 2.18 -4.00
C VAL A 141 32.06 2.91 -3.84
N PRO A 142 32.92 2.95 -4.88
CA PRO A 142 34.21 3.62 -4.78
C PRO A 142 34.00 5.14 -4.72
N GLN A 143 34.66 5.81 -3.76
CA GLN A 143 34.72 7.27 -3.70
C GLN A 143 36.14 7.75 -3.97
N LEU A 144 36.26 8.61 -4.99
CA LEU A 144 37.51 9.25 -5.38
C LEU A 144 37.82 10.40 -4.42
N HIS A 145 38.82 10.22 -3.55
CA HIS A 145 39.34 11.30 -2.73
C HIS A 145 40.50 11.98 -3.47
N ILE A 146 40.22 13.14 -4.06
CA ILE A 146 41.21 13.97 -4.74
C ILE A 146 41.52 15.15 -3.81
N LYS A 147 42.77 15.26 -3.38
CA LYS A 147 43.23 16.41 -2.59
C LYS A 147 43.17 17.69 -3.45
N LYS A 148 42.83 18.84 -2.86
CA LYS A 148 42.63 20.12 -3.58
C LYS A 148 43.84 20.54 -4.42
N ASP A 149 45.06 20.23 -3.96
CA ASP A 149 46.33 20.47 -4.65
C ASP A 149 46.55 19.60 -5.89
N GLN A 150 45.82 18.49 -6.00
CA GLN A 150 45.90 17.53 -7.11
C GLN A 150 44.75 17.71 -8.13
N MET A 151 43.75 18.55 -7.85
CA MET A 151 42.59 18.76 -8.73
C MET A 151 42.95 19.36 -10.09
N ASP A 152 43.98 20.22 -10.14
CA ASP A 152 44.41 20.88 -11.38
C ASP A 152 45.11 19.92 -12.35
N LYS A 153 45.68 18.81 -11.86
CA LYS A 153 46.34 17.79 -12.68
C LYS A 153 45.36 16.97 -13.55
N TYR A 154 44.09 16.96 -13.19
CA TYR A 154 43.06 16.11 -13.83
C TYR A 154 41.90 16.91 -14.44
N GLU A 155 42.06 18.22 -14.64
CA GLU A 155 41.05 19.12 -15.25
C GLU A 155 39.65 19.07 -14.58
N LEU A 156 39.58 18.71 -13.29
CA LEU A 156 38.30 18.47 -12.60
C LEU A 156 37.58 19.76 -12.16
N LYS A 157 38.21 20.93 -12.29
CA LYS A 157 37.62 22.23 -11.91
C LYS A 157 36.34 22.54 -12.67
N THR A 158 36.26 22.20 -13.95
CA THR A 158 35.11 22.45 -14.83
C THR A 158 33.93 21.55 -14.49
N VAL A 159 34.18 20.27 -14.17
CA VAL A 159 33.11 19.32 -13.80
C VAL A 159 32.48 19.70 -12.45
N VAL A 160 33.27 20.09 -11.45
CA VAL A 160 32.75 20.50 -10.13
C VAL A 160 31.95 21.81 -10.21
N GLN A 161 32.35 22.77 -11.04
CA GLN A 161 31.59 24.02 -11.25
C GLN A 161 30.23 23.78 -11.92
N GLN A 162 30.16 22.84 -12.87
CA GLN A 162 28.92 22.51 -13.57
C GLN A 162 27.85 21.90 -12.64
N TYR A 163 28.26 21.13 -11.63
CA TYR A 163 27.36 20.63 -10.58
C TYR A 163 27.05 21.68 -9.50
N ARG A 164 28.01 22.57 -9.17
CA ARG A 164 27.79 23.67 -8.21
C ARG A 164 26.76 24.70 -8.69
N GLY A 165 26.60 24.87 -10.01
CA GLY A 165 25.55 25.72 -10.60
C GLY A 165 24.14 25.13 -10.53
N ALA A 166 24.00 23.80 -10.44
CA ALA A 166 22.71 23.12 -10.36
C ALA A 166 22.15 23.04 -8.93
N ASP A 167 23.03 23.02 -7.92
CA ASP A 167 22.66 22.83 -6.51
C ASP A 167 22.40 24.14 -5.72
N GLN A 168 22.41 25.32 -6.35
CA GLN A 168 22.09 26.57 -5.65
C GLN A 168 20.64 26.67 -5.14
N HIS A 169 19.78 25.67 -5.40
CA HIS A 169 18.43 25.61 -4.83
C HIS A 169 18.29 24.73 -3.59
N HIS A 170 19.30 23.96 -3.17
CA HIS A 170 19.24 23.18 -1.93
C HIS A 170 20.49 23.45 -1.10
N GLY A 171 20.29 24.14 0.02
CA GLY A 171 21.34 24.50 0.97
C GLY A 171 22.15 23.29 1.42
N VAL A 172 23.36 23.18 0.89
CA VAL A 172 24.41 22.29 1.40
C VAL A 172 25.57 23.20 1.79
N ASP A 173 25.58 23.61 3.05
CA ASP A 173 26.76 24.21 3.67
C ASP A 173 27.84 23.14 3.80
N LEU A 174 28.91 23.28 3.01
CA LEU A 174 30.14 22.53 3.22
C LEU A 174 30.95 23.25 4.29
N VAL A 175 30.98 22.67 5.49
CA VAL A 175 31.84 23.12 6.60
C VAL A 175 33.31 22.94 6.19
N ASP A 176 34.06 24.04 6.26
CA ASP A 176 35.50 24.11 6.05
C ASP A 176 36.20 23.52 7.28
N THR A 177 36.68 22.28 7.19
CA THR A 177 37.60 21.73 8.18
C THR A 177 39.04 21.97 7.72
N SER A 178 39.48 23.21 7.88
CA SER A 178 40.89 23.55 8.02
C SER A 178 41.17 23.83 9.50
N GLY A 179 41.86 22.88 10.13
CA GLY A 179 42.31 22.89 11.51
C GLY A 179 43.25 21.73 11.73
#